data_AF-A0A2K8KXN7-F1
#
_entry.id   AF-A0A2K8KXN7-F1
#
_cell.length_a   1.000
_cell.length_b   1.000
_cell.length_c   1.000
_cell.angle_alpha   90.00
_cell.angle_beta   90.00
_cell.angle_gamma   90.00
#
_symmetry.space_group_name_H-M   'P 1'
#
loop_
_entity.id
_entity.type
_entity.pdbx_description
1 polymer ?
#
loop_
_entity_poly.entity_id
_entity_poly.type
_entity_poly.pdbx_seq_one_letter_code
_entity_poly.pdbx_strand_id
1 'polypeptide(L)'
;MKKTIAMMIAAAFFGLSAQSALASDIDGAKLFDKKCKMCHKIDVKKVGPAVNAMNTDEAALKATITDGRKMMPSYGKKFSGEEIDALVAFIKSNQQ
;
A
#
# COMPACT_ATOMS: atom_id res chain seq x y z
N MET A 1 -47.01 -22.10 -31.75
CA MET A 1 -47.38 -20.77 -32.31
C MET A 1 -46.62 -19.71 -31.52
N LYS A 2 -45.36 -19.43 -31.82
CA LYS A 2 -44.88 -18.25 -32.57
C LYS A 2 -45.62 -16.95 -32.20
N LYS A 3 -45.00 -16.07 -31.39
CA LYS A 3 -44.41 -14.77 -31.79
C LYS A 3 -44.31 -13.76 -30.61
N THR A 4 -43.06 -13.30 -30.35
CA THR A 4 -42.62 -11.92 -30.02
C THR A 4 -43.30 -11.15 -28.87
N ILE A 5 -42.57 -10.56 -27.92
CA ILE A 5 -41.99 -9.18 -27.96
C ILE A 5 -41.09 -9.08 -26.70
N ALA A 6 -39.76 -9.00 -26.84
CA ALA A 6 -38.93 -7.79 -26.82
C ALA A 6 -38.73 -7.13 -25.44
N MET A 7 -37.45 -7.16 -25.01
CA MET A 7 -36.69 -6.10 -24.36
C MET A 7 -37.40 -5.18 -23.34
N MET A 8 -37.00 -5.27 -22.07
CA MET A 8 -36.72 -4.07 -21.28
C MET A 8 -35.45 -4.28 -20.45
N ILE A 9 -34.43 -3.53 -20.88
CA ILE A 9 -33.21 -3.21 -20.15
C ILE A 9 -33.61 -2.32 -18.98
N ALA A 10 -33.32 -2.72 -17.75
CA ALA A 10 -33.20 -1.81 -16.61
C ALA A 10 -31.76 -1.89 -16.13
N ALA A 11 -30.96 -1.01 -16.72
CA ALA A 11 -29.61 -0.69 -16.29
C ALA A 11 -29.63 0.05 -14.95
N ALA A 12 -28.47 0.03 -14.31
CA ALA A 12 -28.00 0.94 -13.26
C ALA A 12 -28.65 0.77 -11.88
N PHE A 13 -27.92 0.11 -10.99
CA PHE A 13 -27.35 0.75 -9.81
C PHE A 13 -26.07 -0.01 -9.43
N PHE A 14 -25.05 0.14 -10.28
CA PHE A 14 -23.67 -0.13 -9.88
C PHE A 14 -23.31 0.99 -8.90
N GLY A 15 -23.67 0.81 -7.64
CA GLY A 15 -23.20 1.64 -6.53
C GLY A 15 -21.71 1.39 -6.39
N LEU A 16 -20.90 2.08 -7.19
CA LEU A 16 -19.48 2.24 -6.94
C LEU A 16 -19.37 3.03 -5.63
N SER A 17 -19.36 2.30 -4.51
CA SER A 17 -18.88 2.82 -3.25
C SER A 17 -17.40 3.12 -3.46
N ALA A 18 -17.12 4.32 -3.97
CA ALA A 18 -15.86 4.98 -3.71
C ALA A 18 -15.80 5.17 -2.20
N GLN A 19 -15.37 4.12 -1.49
CA GLN A 19 -14.77 4.27 -0.20
C GLN A 19 -13.52 5.10 -0.47
N SER A 20 -13.68 6.42 -0.42
CA SER A 20 -12.56 7.30 -0.11
C SER A 20 -11.93 6.70 1.13
N ALA A 21 -10.78 6.06 0.95
CA ALA A 21 -9.93 5.66 2.04
C ALA A 21 -9.83 6.89 2.93
N LEU A 22 -10.41 6.79 4.13
CA LEU A 22 -10.25 7.80 5.16
C LEU A 22 -8.74 8.00 5.25
N ALA A 23 -8.28 9.21 4.94
CA ALA A 23 -6.91 9.59 5.18
C ALA A 23 -6.72 9.44 6.69
N SER A 24 -6.15 8.31 7.10
CA SER A 24 -5.75 8.11 8.47
C SER A 24 -4.70 9.19 8.76
N ASP A 25 -4.84 9.93 9.87
CA ASP A 25 -3.87 10.94 10.34
C ASP A 25 -2.49 10.33 10.71
N ILE A 26 -2.19 9.13 10.20
CA ILE A 26 -0.97 8.40 10.46
C ILE A 26 0.15 8.97 9.58
N ASP A 27 1.11 9.60 10.24
CA ASP A 27 2.32 10.11 9.61
C ASP A 27 3.31 8.97 9.27
N GLY A 28 3.23 8.48 8.03
CA GLY A 28 4.13 7.46 7.50
C GLY A 28 5.61 7.88 7.49
N ALA A 29 5.91 9.17 7.34
CA ALA A 29 7.29 9.67 7.38
C ALA A 29 7.89 9.53 8.79
N LYS A 30 7.10 9.86 9.82
CA LYS A 30 7.51 9.68 11.22
C LYS A 30 7.68 8.21 11.60
N LEU A 31 6.83 7.32 11.09
CA LEU A 31 7.01 5.87 11.27
C LEU A 31 8.31 5.38 10.60
N PHE A 32 8.58 5.86 9.39
CA PHE A 32 9.79 5.53 8.65
C PHE A 32 11.04 6.00 9.39
N ASP A 33 11.06 7.23 9.90
CA ASP A 33 12.19 7.77 10.66
C ASP A 33 12.48 6.95 11.92
N LYS A 34 11.44 6.52 12.64
CA LYS A 34 11.56 5.73 13.88
C LYS A 34 12.13 4.34 13.67
N LYS A 35 11.75 3.62 12.59
CA LYS A 35 12.06 2.18 12.45
C LYS A 35 12.79 1.79 11.18
N CYS A 36 12.64 2.54 10.09
CA CYS A 36 13.12 2.15 8.76
C CYS A 36 14.43 2.87 8.39
N LYS A 37 14.59 4.14 8.77
CA LYS A 37 15.74 4.99 8.43
C LYS A 37 17.09 4.47 8.94
N MET A 38 17.06 3.63 9.98
CA MET A 38 18.27 2.96 10.46
C MET A 38 18.93 2.13 9.35
N CYS A 39 18.14 1.53 8.47
CA CYS A 39 18.62 0.62 7.43
C CYS A 39 18.42 1.15 6.00
N HIS A 40 17.46 2.06 5.80
CA HIS A 40 17.07 2.58 4.49
C HIS A 40 17.27 4.10 4.40
N LYS A 41 17.68 4.58 3.22
CA LYS A 41 17.65 5.99 2.84
C LYS A 41 16.90 6.14 1.52
N ILE A 42 16.48 7.36 1.20
CA ILE A 42 15.64 7.62 0.02
C ILE A 42 16.36 7.22 -1.28
N ASP A 43 17.56 7.76 -1.45
CA ASP A 43 18.34 7.76 -2.68
C ASP A 43 19.63 6.91 -2.59
N VAL A 44 20.06 6.60 -1.37
CA VAL A 44 21.33 5.90 -1.12
C VAL A 44 21.10 4.51 -0.53
N LYS A 45 21.73 3.51 -1.14
CA LYS A 45 21.79 2.15 -0.56
C LYS A 45 22.56 2.19 0.77
N LYS A 46 22.01 1.60 1.81
CA LYS A 46 22.67 1.45 3.12
C LYS A 46 22.70 -0.04 3.49
N VAL A 47 22.02 -0.43 4.57
CA VAL A 47 21.89 -1.85 4.96
C VAL A 47 20.87 -2.52 4.03
N GLY A 48 19.74 -1.85 3.82
CA GLY A 48 18.78 -2.20 2.79
C GLY A 48 19.00 -1.39 1.51
N PRO A 49 18.23 -1.69 0.44
CA PRO A 49 18.21 -0.88 -0.77
C PRO A 49 17.75 0.56 -0.46
N ALA A 50 18.14 1.48 -1.34
CA ALA A 50 17.55 2.81 -1.41
C ALA A 50 16.04 2.69 -1.68
N VAL A 51 15.23 3.55 -1.06
CA VAL A 51 13.76 3.55 -1.21
C VAL A 51 13.36 3.68 -2.67
N ASN A 52 14.01 4.59 -3.41
CA ASN A 52 13.77 4.80 -4.83
C ASN A 52 14.17 3.63 -5.75
N ALA A 53 14.89 2.65 -5.22
CA ALA A 53 15.26 1.43 -5.94
C ALA A 53 14.52 0.18 -5.41
N MET A 54 13.52 0.33 -4.54
CA MET A 54 12.69 -0.77 -4.05
C MET A 54 11.64 -1.20 -5.08
N ASN A 55 10.94 -2.30 -4.78
CA ASN A 55 9.79 -2.74 -5.57
C ASN A 55 8.69 -1.65 -5.54
N THR A 56 8.04 -1.39 -6.67
CA THR A 56 6.96 -0.42 -6.81
C THR A 56 5.57 -1.04 -6.59
N ASP A 57 5.48 -2.37 -6.57
CA ASP A 57 4.25 -3.09 -6.27
C ASP A 57 3.87 -2.95 -4.79
N GLU A 58 2.66 -2.45 -4.55
CA GLU A 58 2.16 -2.11 -3.22
C GLU A 58 2.01 -3.33 -2.33
N ALA A 59 1.49 -4.43 -2.88
CA ALA A 59 1.29 -5.67 -2.15
C ALA A 59 2.64 -6.28 -1.74
N ALA A 60 3.64 -6.25 -2.62
CA ALA A 60 4.99 -6.72 -2.33
C ALA A 60 5.67 -5.88 -1.25
N LEU A 61 5.49 -4.56 -1.26
CA LEU A 61 5.99 -3.67 -0.20
C LEU A 61 5.31 -3.97 1.14
N LYS A 62 3.97 -4.06 1.15
CA LYS A 62 3.17 -4.37 2.34
C LYS A 62 3.57 -5.71 2.94
N ALA A 63 3.66 -6.77 2.11
CA ALA A 63 4.11 -8.10 2.55
C ALA A 63 5.53 -8.05 3.12
N THR A 64 6.47 -7.37 2.45
CA THR A 64 7.85 -7.26 2.93
C THR A 64 7.95 -6.54 4.29
N ILE A 65 7.15 -5.49 4.52
CA ILE A 65 7.11 -4.80 5.82
C ILE A 65 6.47 -5.69 6.88
N THR A 66 5.41 -6.40 6.52
CA THR A 66 4.64 -7.26 7.43
C THR A 66 5.48 -8.44 7.89
N ASP A 67 6.04 -9.19 6.94
CA ASP A 67 6.69 -10.50 7.17
C ASP A 67 8.20 -10.38 7.34
N GLY A 68 8.78 -9.24 6.97
CA GLY A 68 10.23 -9.09 6.87
C GLY A 68 10.80 -9.85 5.67
N ARG A 69 12.11 -9.67 5.43
CA ARG A 69 12.82 -10.38 4.37
C ARG A 69 14.33 -10.34 4.60
N LYS A 70 14.99 -11.50 4.57
CA LYS A 70 16.43 -11.63 4.83
C LYS A 70 16.77 -10.99 6.19
N MET A 71 17.57 -9.91 6.18
CA MET A 71 17.97 -9.16 7.38
C MET A 71 16.91 -8.14 7.84
N MET A 72 15.88 -7.86 7.04
CA MET A 72 14.80 -6.96 7.44
C MET A 72 13.85 -7.69 8.39
N PRO A 73 13.67 -7.23 9.63
CA PRO A 73 12.78 -7.87 10.58
C PRO A 73 11.30 -7.69 10.18
N SER A 74 10.44 -8.56 10.69
CA SER A 74 8.99 -8.42 10.54
C SER A 74 8.44 -7.30 11.42
N TYR A 75 7.51 -6.53 10.86
CA TYR A 75 6.81 -5.44 11.56
C TYR A 75 5.30 -5.67 11.71
N GLY A 76 4.74 -6.75 11.14
CA GLY A 76 3.30 -7.06 11.24
C GLY A 76 2.77 -7.25 12.67
N LYS A 77 3.66 -7.51 13.64
CA LYS A 77 3.31 -7.57 15.08
C LYS A 77 3.57 -6.27 15.84
N LYS A 78 4.20 -5.28 15.20
CA LYS A 78 4.62 -4.00 15.80
C LYS A 78 3.81 -2.82 15.30
N PHE A 79 3.30 -2.91 14.09
CA PHE A 79 2.48 -1.89 13.45
C PHE A 79 1.10 -2.46 13.12
N SER A 80 0.07 -1.62 13.21
CA SER A 80 -1.26 -1.92 12.70
C SER A 80 -1.25 -2.01 11.17
N GLY A 81 -2.31 -2.57 10.58
CA GLY A 81 -2.47 -2.58 9.13
C GLY A 81 -2.43 -1.18 8.52
N GLU A 82 -3.08 -0.22 9.18
CA GLU A 82 -3.13 1.18 8.75
C GLU A 82 -1.76 1.87 8.85
N GLU A 83 -0.97 1.56 9.88
CA GLU A 83 0.41 2.05 10.00
C GLU A 83 1.33 1.49 8.91
N ILE A 84 1.13 0.22 8.53
CA ILE A 84 1.85 -0.38 7.41
C ILE A 84 1.43 0.27 6.09
N ASP A 85 0.14 0.54 5.90
CA ASP A 85 -0.36 1.21 4.71
C ASP A 85 0.19 2.64 4.58
N ALA A 86 0.27 3.38 5.69
CA ALA A 86 0.90 4.70 5.72
C ALA A 86 2.42 4.64 5.39
N LEU A 87 3.13 3.62 5.87
CA LEU A 87 4.53 3.38 5.51
C LEU A 87 4.70 3.08 4.02
N VAL A 88 3.84 2.25 3.44
CA VAL A 88 3.87 1.92 2.01
C VAL A 88 3.58 3.15 1.16
N ALA A 89 2.59 3.96 1.55
CA ALA A 89 2.29 5.23 0.89
C ALA A 89 3.49 6.19 0.90
N PHE A 90 4.17 6.32 2.05
CA PHE A 90 5.39 7.12 2.16
C PHE A 90 6.54 6.57 1.29
N ILE A 91 6.77 5.25 1.27
CA ILE A 91 7.79 4.63 0.43
C ILE A 91 7.53 4.94 -1.05
N LYS A 92 6.29 4.73 -1.51
CA LYS A 92 5.90 4.96 -2.90
C LYS A 92 6.01 6.42 -3.32
N SER A 93 5.68 7.38 -2.43
CA SER A 93 5.84 8.80 -2.74
C SER A 93 7.30 9.24 -2.85
N ASN A 94 8.24 8.43 -2.32
CA ASN A 94 9.69 8.66 -2.39
C ASN A 94 10.40 7.74 -3.40
N GLN A 95 9.65 7.11 -4.31
CA GLN A 95 10.19 6.26 -5.39
C GLN A 95 10.35 6.97 -6.74
N GLN A 96 10.02 8.26 -6.79
CA GLN A 96 10.09 9.12 -7.98
C GLN A 96 11.55 9.37 -8.40
#